data_AF-A0A444ZYR4-F1
#
_entry.id   AF-A0A444ZYR4-F1
#
_cell.length_a   1.000
_cell.length_b   1.000
_cell.length_c   1.000
_cell.angle_alpha   90.00
_cell.angle_beta   90.00
_cell.angle_gamma   90.00
#
_symmetry.space_group_name_H-M   'P 1'
#
loop_
_entity.id
_entity.type
_entity.pdbx_description
1 polymer ?
#
loop_
_entity_poly.entity_id
_entity_poly.type
_entity_poly.pdbx_seq_one_letter_code
_entity_poly.pdbx_strand_id
1 'polypeptide(L)'
;MKTLALYVNHTPSPKISPGLKIIQDGHEFIHFKMSHSSQGLPSNTLQDMFEEGNQWTTQEGLGLYMSRKMLSRMNGHVHYAREQNKCYFLIDLELRTRKESQRNLQAETSMLS
;
A
#
# COMPACT_ATOMS: atom_id res chain seq x y z
N MET A 1 0.30 8.00 -1.72
CA MET A 1 -1.16 7.97 -1.99
C MET A 1 -1.54 8.75 -3.24
N LYS A 2 -1.26 10.07 -3.33
CA LYS A 2 -1.59 10.88 -4.52
C LYS A 2 -0.93 10.37 -5.82
N THR A 3 0.30 9.85 -5.77
CA THR A 3 1.00 9.34 -6.98
C THR A 3 0.48 7.98 -7.45
N LEU A 4 0.08 7.09 -6.53
CA LEU A 4 -0.64 5.86 -6.90
C LEU A 4 -1.97 6.21 -7.58
N ALA A 5 -2.69 7.21 -7.07
CA ALA A 5 -3.90 7.72 -7.72
C ALA A 5 -3.59 8.39 -9.08
N LEU A 6 -2.45 9.09 -9.20
CA LEU A 6 -2.04 9.78 -10.43
C LEU A 6 -1.61 8.82 -11.54
N TYR A 7 -0.92 7.72 -11.23
CA TYR A 7 -0.57 6.72 -12.24
C TYR A 7 -1.83 6.07 -12.85
N VAL A 8 -2.89 5.95 -12.05
CA VAL A 8 -4.18 5.45 -12.53
C VAL A 8 -4.92 6.49 -13.40
N ASN A 9 -4.49 7.76 -13.44
CA ASN A 9 -5.12 8.80 -14.27
C ASN A 9 -4.84 8.71 -15.77
N HIS A 10 -4.02 7.76 -16.25
CA HIS A 10 -4.03 7.38 -17.67
C HIS A 10 -5.23 6.48 -18.05
N THR A 11 -6.17 6.26 -17.12
CA THR A 11 -7.47 5.66 -17.37
C THR A 11 -8.60 6.58 -16.88
N PRO A 12 -9.75 6.63 -17.57
CA PRO A 12 -10.82 7.57 -17.25
C PRO A 12 -11.47 7.39 -15.86
N SER A 13 -11.15 6.33 -15.11
CA SER A 13 -11.59 6.18 -13.72
C SER A 13 -10.85 5.02 -13.02
N PRO A 14 -10.02 5.27 -11.98
CA PRO A 14 -9.53 4.22 -11.09
C PRO A 14 -10.68 3.41 -10.51
N LYS A 15 -10.68 2.09 -10.67
CA LYS A 15 -11.59 1.22 -9.91
C LYS A 15 -10.89 0.79 -8.62
N ILE A 16 -11.36 1.33 -7.50
CA ILE A 16 -10.92 0.97 -6.15
C ILE A 16 -11.99 0.06 -5.56
N SER A 17 -11.60 -1.16 -5.18
CA SER A 17 -12.46 -2.09 -4.44
C SER A 17 -11.89 -2.26 -3.04
N PRO A 18 -12.52 -1.69 -2.00
CA PRO A 18 -12.12 -1.93 -0.62
C PRO A 18 -12.58 -3.31 -0.16
N GLY A 19 -11.73 -4.01 0.58
CA GLY A 19 -12.06 -5.18 1.38
C GLY A 19 -11.60 -4.94 2.81
N LEU A 20 -12.51 -4.99 3.78
CA LEU A 20 -12.17 -4.91 5.20
C LEU A 20 -12.22 -6.30 5.80
N LYS A 21 -11.15 -6.71 6.48
CA LYS A 21 -11.11 -7.95 7.26
C LYS A 21 -10.72 -7.63 8.69
N ILE A 22 -11.67 -7.78 9.61
CA ILE A 22 -11.42 -7.64 11.05
C ILE A 22 -10.96 -9.00 11.56
N ILE A 23 -9.84 -9.04 12.28
CA ILE A 23 -9.32 -10.26 12.90
C ILE A 23 -9.61 -10.22 14.41
N GLN A 24 -9.91 -11.39 14.99
CA GLN A 24 -10.05 -11.54 16.45
C GLN A 24 -8.69 -11.20 17.07
N ASP A 25 -8.58 -10.00 17.67
CA ASP A 25 -7.53 -9.50 18.59
C ASP A 25 -7.53 -7.95 18.66
N GLY A 26 -8.24 -7.29 17.75
CA GLY A 26 -8.36 -5.82 17.69
C GLY A 26 -7.51 -5.17 16.61
N HIS A 27 -6.82 -5.98 15.81
CA HIS A 27 -6.16 -5.57 14.58
C HIS A 27 -7.19 -5.55 13.43
N GLU A 28 -7.33 -4.39 12.79
CA GLU A 28 -8.13 -4.22 11.59
C GLU A 28 -7.22 -4.30 10.37
N PHE A 29 -7.47 -5.23 9.45
CA PHE A 29 -6.73 -5.30 8.20
C PHE A 29 -7.58 -4.72 7.07
N ILE A 30 -7.04 -3.72 6.38
CA ILE A 30 -7.65 -3.19 5.17
C ILE A 30 -6.89 -3.69 3.95
N HIS A 31 -7.62 -4.30 3.04
CA HIS A 31 -7.14 -4.72 1.73
C HIS A 31 -7.75 -3.82 0.65
N PHE A 32 -6.91 -3.22 -0.19
CA PHE A 32 -7.36 -2.44 -1.34
C PHE A 32 -6.86 -3.07 -2.62
N LYS A 33 -7.74 -3.21 -3.59
CA LYS A 33 -7.35 -3.46 -4.98
C LYS A 33 -7.58 -2.20 -5.81
N MET A 34 -6.51 -1.72 -6.44
CA MET A 34 -6.54 -0.55 -7.33
C MET A 34 -6.20 -0.99 -8.75
N SER A 35 -7.22 -1.07 -9.61
CA SER A 35 -7.05 -1.47 -11.01
C SER A 35 -6.76 -0.26 -11.90
N HIS A 36 -5.88 -0.43 -12.89
CA HIS A 36 -5.51 0.59 -13.88
C HIS A 36 -5.48 -0.02 -15.30
N SER A 37 -4.94 0.74 -16.28
CA SER A 37 -4.84 0.33 -17.69
C SER A 37 -4.39 -1.13 -17.85
N SER A 38 -5.04 -1.86 -18.76
CA SER A 38 -4.69 -3.24 -19.08
C SER A 38 -3.27 -3.39 -19.65
N GLN A 39 -2.67 -2.31 -20.19
CA GLN A 39 -1.29 -2.32 -20.69
C GLN A 39 -0.24 -2.45 -19.57
N GLY A 40 -0.59 -2.08 -18.34
CA GLY A 40 0.29 -2.16 -17.18
C GLY A 40 1.32 -1.03 -17.08
N LEU A 41 2.28 -1.21 -16.19
CA LEU A 41 3.42 -0.33 -15.99
C LEU A 41 4.52 -0.61 -17.03
N PRO A 42 5.17 0.45 -17.57
CA PRO A 42 6.49 0.31 -18.19
C PRO A 42 7.47 -0.39 -17.25
N SER A 43 8.37 -1.22 -17.78
CA SER A 43 9.29 -2.04 -16.99
C SER A 43 10.24 -1.21 -16.14
N ASN A 44 10.73 -0.09 -16.66
CA ASN A 44 11.58 0.86 -15.93
C ASN A 44 10.85 1.52 -14.76
N THR A 45 9.58 1.91 -14.94
CA THR A 45 8.74 2.46 -13.86
C THR A 45 8.48 1.43 -12.76
N LEU A 46 8.24 0.17 -13.13
CA LEU A 46 8.06 -0.92 -12.17
C LEU A 46 9.38 -1.23 -11.44
N GLN A 47 10.50 -1.24 -12.15
CA GLN A 47 11.82 -1.43 -11.57
C GLN A 47 12.14 -0.33 -10.55
N ASP A 48 11.99 0.94 -10.95
CA ASP A 48 12.17 2.11 -10.09
C ASP A 48 11.35 2.03 -8.79
N MET A 49 10.12 1.48 -8.85
CA MET A 49 9.27 1.31 -7.68
C MET A 49 9.90 0.37 -6.64
N PHE A 50 10.59 -0.68 -7.09
CA PHE A 50 11.12 -1.74 -6.22
C PHE A 50 12.58 -1.55 -5.82
N GLU A 51 13.37 -0.87 -6.65
CA GLU A 51 14.80 -0.63 -6.44
C GLU A 51 15.07 0.28 -5.23
N GLU A 52 16.17 0.02 -4.52
CA GLU A 52 16.64 0.82 -3.40
C GLU A 52 17.85 1.68 -3.82
N GLY A 53 17.98 2.89 -3.25
CA GLY A 53 19.06 3.83 -3.59
C GLY A 53 18.53 5.06 -4.32
N ASN A 54 19.39 5.78 -5.06
CA ASN A 54 19.06 7.04 -5.74
C ASN A 54 19.08 6.94 -7.27
N GLN A 55 18.80 5.76 -7.83
CA GLN A 55 18.93 5.46 -9.26
C GLN A 55 17.56 5.32 -9.96
N TRP A 56 16.64 6.26 -9.71
CA TRP A 56 15.34 6.25 -10.40
C TRP A 56 15.44 6.89 -11.78
N THR A 57 14.90 6.20 -12.77
CA THR A 57 14.94 6.63 -14.17
C THR A 57 13.67 7.35 -14.62
N THR A 58 12.59 7.24 -13.85
CA THR A 58 11.27 7.82 -14.14
C THR A 58 10.69 8.59 -12.95
N GLN A 59 9.97 9.68 -13.24
CA GLN A 59 9.30 10.48 -12.20
C GLN A 59 8.18 9.68 -11.52
N GLU A 60 7.44 8.90 -12.32
CA GLU A 60 6.39 8.00 -11.88
C GLU A 60 6.95 6.92 -10.96
N GLY A 61 8.10 6.34 -11.33
CA GLY A 61 8.79 5.31 -10.56
C GLY A 61 9.23 5.82 -9.19
N LEU A 62 9.84 7.01 -9.13
CA LEU A 62 10.17 7.68 -7.87
C LEU A 62 8.92 7.91 -7.00
N GLY A 63 7.82 8.37 -7.60
CA GLY A 63 6.57 8.59 -6.88
C GLY A 63 5.92 7.30 -6.33
N LEU A 64 6.04 6.20 -7.07
CA LEU A 64 5.61 4.86 -6.64
C LEU A 64 6.51 4.31 -5.53
N TYR A 65 7.83 4.46 -5.65
CA TYR A 65 8.80 4.12 -4.62
C TYR A 65 8.47 4.83 -3.30
N MET A 66 8.28 6.16 -3.33
CA MET A 66 7.94 6.95 -2.14
C MET A 66 6.61 6.50 -1.53
N SER A 67 5.62 6.17 -2.36
CA SER A 67 4.34 5.63 -1.88
C SER A 67 4.50 4.27 -1.20
N ARG A 68 5.33 3.37 -1.75
CA ARG A 68 5.67 2.08 -1.13
C ARG A 68 6.37 2.27 0.22
N LYS A 69 7.35 3.18 0.31
CA LYS A 69 8.04 3.47 1.58
C LYS A 69 7.08 4.04 2.63
N MET A 70 6.16 4.92 2.23
CA MET A 70 5.12 5.43 3.12
C MET A 70 4.21 4.32 3.63
N LEU A 71 3.73 3.42 2.75
CA LEU A 71 2.92 2.27 3.14
C LEU A 71 3.66 1.37 4.14
N SER A 72 4.94 1.08 3.87
CA SER A 72 5.78 0.30 4.78
C SER A 72 5.90 0.93 6.18
N ARG A 73 5.97 2.27 6.28
CA ARG A 73 5.95 2.98 7.56
C ARG A 73 4.61 2.90 8.29
N MET A 74 3.53 2.64 7.55
CA MET A 74 2.17 2.50 8.09
C MET A 74 1.79 1.03 8.36
N ASN A 75 2.76 0.11 8.50
CA ASN A 75 2.50 -1.33 8.63
C ASN A 75 1.70 -1.90 7.44
N GLY A 76 2.00 -1.37 6.25
CA GLY A 76 1.36 -1.77 5.01
C GLY A 76 2.34 -2.25 3.94
N HIS A 77 1.81 -3.04 3.02
CA HIS A 77 2.53 -3.63 1.90
C HIS A 77 1.80 -3.33 0.59
N VAL A 78 2.55 -3.30 -0.51
CA VAL A 78 1.98 -3.16 -1.84
C VAL A 78 2.61 -4.17 -2.79
N HIS A 79 1.75 -4.86 -3.54
CA HIS A 79 2.12 -5.79 -4.59
C HIS A 79 1.54 -5.31 -5.92
N TYR A 80 2.34 -5.43 -6.97
CA TYR A 80 1.88 -5.19 -8.34
C TYR A 80 1.62 -6.53 -9.03
N ALA A 81 0.48 -6.67 -9.69
CA ALA A 81 0.13 -7.87 -10.43
C ALA A 81 -0.37 -7.51 -11.84
N ARG A 82 0.02 -8.36 -12.80
CA ARG A 82 -0.39 -8.30 -14.20
C ARG A 82 -0.95 -9.66 -14.62
N GLU A 83 -2.21 -9.66 -15.00
CA GLU A 83 -2.94 -10.77 -15.61
C GLU A 83 -3.21 -10.46 -17.09
N GLN A 84 -3.72 -11.45 -17.85
CA GLN A 84 -3.93 -11.36 -19.30
C GLN A 84 -4.60 -10.05 -19.77
N ASN A 85 -5.56 -9.52 -19.02
CA ASN A 85 -6.30 -8.30 -19.38
C ASN A 85 -6.44 -7.29 -18.22
N LYS A 86 -5.65 -7.45 -17.14
CA LYS A 86 -5.82 -6.65 -15.93
C LYS A 86 -4.48 -6.37 -15.30
N CYS A 87 -4.28 -5.12 -14.90
CA CYS A 87 -3.17 -4.73 -14.08
C CYS A 87 -3.71 -4.03 -12.83
N TYR A 88 -3.17 -4.39 -11.66
CA TYR A 88 -3.63 -3.82 -10.41
C TYR A 88 -2.55 -3.81 -9.34
N PHE A 89 -2.72 -2.89 -8.40
CA PHE A 89 -2.00 -2.89 -7.13
C PHE A 89 -2.89 -3.55 -6.07
N LEU A 90 -2.31 -4.45 -5.30
CA LEU A 90 -2.88 -4.95 -4.05
C LEU A 90 -2.18 -4.23 -2.91
N ILE A 91 -2.93 -3.63 -2.00
CA ILE A 91 -2.39 -2.92 -0.85
C ILE A 91 -3.00 -3.55 0.40
N ASP A 92 -2.13 -4.01 1.29
CA ASP A 92 -2.48 -4.51 2.60
C ASP A 92 -2.07 -3.48 3.64
N LEU A 93 -2.93 -3.17 4.59
CA LEU A 93 -2.65 -2.25 5.68
C LEU A 93 -3.16 -2.81 6.99
N GLU A 94 -2.28 -2.96 7.97
CA GLU A 94 -2.66 -3.30 9.33
C GLU A 94 -2.90 -2.02 10.15
N LEU A 95 -4.11 -1.89 10.68
CA LEU A 95 -4.51 -0.80 11.56
C LEU A 95 -4.66 -1.33 12.98
N ARG A 96 -3.91 -0.74 13.91
CA ARG A 96 -4.12 -0.95 15.35
C ARG A 96 -5.27 -0.07 15.81
N THR A 97 -6.30 -0.68 16.40
CA THR A 97 -7.42 0.09 16.93
C THR A 97 -7.05 0.74 18.26
N ARG A 98 -7.68 1.89 18.57
CA ARG A 98 -7.44 2.66 19.81
C ARG A 98 -7.61 1.84 21.10
N LYS A 99 -8.39 0.76 21.04
CA LYS A 99 -8.65 -0.13 22.18
C LYS A 99 -7.44 -1.01 22.51
N GLU A 100 -6.66 -1.39 21.51
CA GLU A 100 -5.44 -2.17 21.69
C GLU A 100 -4.28 -1.32 22.20
N SER A 101 -4.11 -0.10 21.66
CA SER A 101 -3.06 0.82 22.12
C SER A 101 -3.21 1.20 23.60
N GLN A 102 -4.45 1.41 24.08
CA GLN A 102 -4.71 1.65 25.50
C GLN A 102 -4.38 0.43 26.39
N ARG A 103 -4.69 -0.79 25.92
CA ARG A 103 -4.41 -2.03 26.64
C ARG A 103 -2.90 -2.31 26.74
N ASN A 104 -2.13 -2.05 25.67
CA ASN A 104 -0.68 -2.20 25.69
C ASN A 104 0.01 -1.17 26.60
N LEU A 105 -0.45 0.08 26.61
CA LEU A 105 0.05 1.11 27.53
C LEU A 105 -0.22 0.75 29.00
N GLN A 106 -1.39 0.20 29.32
CA GLN A 106 -1.70 -0.30 30.66
C GLN A 106 -0.84 -1.52 31.04
N ALA A 107 -0.62 -2.45 30.12
CA ALA A 107 0.23 -3.62 30.36
C ALA A 107 1.70 -3.23 30.61
N GLU A 108 2.26 -2.29 29.84
CA GLU A 108 3.61 -1.75 30.08
C GLU A 108 3.71 -1.01 31.41
N THR A 109 2.71 -0.22 31.78
CA THR A 109 2.70 0.52 33.06
C THR A 109 2.66 -0.45 34.26
N SER A 110 1.91 -1.54 34.17
CA SER A 110 1.85 -2.57 35.23
C SER A 110 3.09 -3.46 35.33
N MET A 111 3.97 -3.50 34.31
CA MET A 111 5.24 -4.24 34.38
C MET A 111 6.40 -3.41 34.95
N LEU A 112 6.20 -2.09 35.12
CA LEU A 112 7.18 -1.15 35.67
C LEU A 112 6.91 -0.78 37.13
N SER A 113 5.81 -1.27 37.71
CA SER A 113 5.39 -1.08 39.11
C SER A 113 5.56 -2.35 39.92
#